data_AF-A0A5J4P3H2-F1
#
_entry.id   AF-A0A5J4P3H2-F1
#
_cell.length_a   1.000
_cell.length_b   1.000
_cell.length_c   1.000
_cell.angle_alpha   90.00
_cell.angle_beta   90.00
_cell.angle_gamma   90.00
#
_symmetry.space_group_name_H-M   'P 1'
#
loop_
_entity.id
_entity.type
_entity.pdbx_description
1 polymer ?
#
loop_
_entity_poly.entity_id
_entity_poly.type
_entity_poly.pdbx_seq_one_letter_code
_entity_poly.pdbx_strand_id
1 'polypeptide(L)'
;MKPYFKFKLPLLDLCAEEEDAWRRASKTTATCMTKMYRHQSSPDAVECLVVGTEDTALYIIDPIKFSVLTKYTLPAVPVHLCANGSFDVDYRIVVSCRNGVIYQIKRETLTISDGINPGSQIVGLVRLEKSIIVGCMDQTIKGFSLQGHPIWSVCVPSPILTVVPINLSTHSFHGYIVSLKNGDVRVYQEQHICDTVFHWTEVKPNHETPSTHGIADTGDAGDQHTNTNDVANEGIGPQEKLNQNEPSSSFGTSRLNRIPKCDPVIAAQFGPFDREAGSLALITHSGALCLLLVKRSAQFRPLDVISRHPNAQMARLELPKKTKLFLDLADREKEHAHEIYGRYNHDLVLLRCTVAKAFLELLQTRSGPLAVHGAKRHLKLSARVYGLGPNYTLVYELIETQANENWCSTNMGIFLDFDDTVYQVTAPYIPVSHPKSSKLVRF
;
A
#
# COMPACT_ATOMS: atom_id res chain seq x y z
N MET A 1 39.91 -2.41 6.29
CA MET A 1 39.09 -1.36 5.67
C MET A 1 39.80 0.00 5.76
N LYS A 2 40.86 0.22 4.97
CA LYS A 2 41.50 1.54 4.85
C LYS A 2 41.15 2.13 3.49
N PRO A 3 40.89 3.44 3.35
CA PRO A 3 40.74 4.07 2.04
C PRO A 3 42.00 3.82 1.23
N TYR A 4 41.87 3.08 0.12
CA TYR A 4 43.02 2.62 -0.67
C TYR A 4 43.10 3.31 -2.04
N PHE A 5 41.97 3.51 -2.71
CA PHE A 5 41.94 4.05 -4.07
C PHE A 5 40.59 4.72 -4.37
N LYS A 6 40.61 5.78 -5.19
CA LYS A 6 39.42 6.46 -5.71
C LYS A 6 39.43 6.41 -7.23
N PHE A 7 38.75 5.43 -7.80
CA PHE A 7 38.53 5.36 -9.24
C PHE A 7 37.58 6.48 -9.67
N LYS A 8 37.91 7.16 -10.78
CA LYS A 8 37.03 8.13 -11.44
C LYS A 8 36.61 7.54 -12.78
N LEU A 9 35.31 7.54 -13.06
CA LEU A 9 34.79 7.14 -14.35
C LEU A 9 35.38 8.05 -15.45
N PRO A 10 35.63 7.53 -16.66
CA PRO A 10 36.04 8.34 -17.79
C PRO A 10 35.02 9.45 -18.04
N LEU A 11 35.51 10.67 -18.32
CA LEU A 11 34.65 11.77 -18.74
C LEU A 11 34.12 11.46 -20.15
N LEU A 12 32.88 11.84 -20.42
CA LEU A 12 32.31 11.75 -21.76
C LEU A 12 32.82 12.93 -22.60
N ASP A 13 33.16 12.66 -23.85
CA ASP A 13 33.46 13.69 -24.83
C ASP A 13 32.16 14.44 -25.17
N LEU A 14 32.17 15.76 -25.01
CA LEU A 14 31.02 16.64 -25.26
C LEU A 14 31.03 17.13 -26.71
N CYS A 15 29.87 17.60 -27.17
CA CYS A 15 29.80 18.32 -28.44
C CYS A 15 30.58 19.65 -28.33
N ALA A 16 31.25 20.07 -29.41
CA ALA A 16 32.17 21.23 -29.42
C ALA A 16 31.50 22.56 -29.02
N GLU A 17 30.17 22.67 -29.14
CA GLU A 17 29.40 23.87 -28.74
C GLU A 17 29.12 23.93 -27.23
N GLU A 18 29.22 22.80 -26.51
CA GLU A 18 28.93 22.71 -25.07
C GLU A 18 30.19 22.80 -24.19
N GLU A 19 31.39 22.69 -24.76
CA GLU A 19 32.67 22.63 -24.03
C GLU A 19 32.88 23.84 -23.10
N ASP A 20 32.50 25.04 -23.51
CA ASP A 20 32.78 26.25 -22.72
C ASP A 20 31.81 26.46 -21.55
N ALA A 21 30.60 25.89 -21.62
CA ALA A 21 29.66 25.83 -20.49
C ALA A 21 29.96 24.67 -19.52
N TRP A 22 30.55 23.57 -20.03
CA TRP A 22 30.73 22.31 -19.30
C TRP A 22 32.11 22.09 -18.66
N ARG A 23 33.14 22.90 -18.97
CA ARG A 23 34.49 22.83 -18.35
C ARG A 23 34.52 22.88 -16.81
N ARG A 24 33.38 23.03 -16.13
CA ARG A 24 33.25 22.98 -14.66
C ARG A 24 32.35 21.89 -14.06
N ALA A 25 31.64 21.02 -14.80
CA ALA A 25 30.57 20.23 -14.16
C ALA A 25 30.22 18.79 -14.64
N SER A 26 30.85 18.14 -15.62
CA SER A 26 30.51 16.72 -15.84
C SER A 26 31.16 15.80 -14.82
N LYS A 27 30.36 15.08 -14.05
CA LYS A 27 30.73 13.73 -13.58
C LYS A 27 29.51 12.86 -13.79
N THR A 28 29.63 11.81 -14.60
CA THR A 28 28.60 10.76 -14.65
C THR A 28 28.57 10.03 -13.30
N THR A 29 27.37 9.65 -12.86
CA THR A 29 27.14 8.99 -11.57
C THR A 29 26.89 7.50 -11.78
N ALA A 30 27.55 6.65 -11.00
CA ALA A 30 27.27 5.22 -10.98
C ALA A 30 25.90 4.97 -10.33
N THR A 31 25.03 4.21 -11.00
CA THR A 31 23.68 3.89 -10.53
C THR A 31 23.59 2.50 -9.92
N CYS A 32 24.36 1.55 -10.44
CA CYS A 32 24.35 0.16 -10.01
C CYS A 32 25.70 -0.49 -10.25
N MET A 33 26.05 -1.49 -9.45
CA MET A 33 27.29 -2.25 -9.60
C MET A 33 27.09 -3.72 -9.29
N THR A 34 27.86 -4.58 -9.96
CA THR A 34 27.95 -6.00 -9.65
C THR A 34 29.36 -6.51 -9.99
N LYS A 35 29.62 -7.80 -9.73
CA LYS A 35 30.91 -8.45 -9.95
C LYS A 35 30.78 -9.62 -10.92
N MET A 36 31.85 -9.95 -11.61
CA MET A 36 31.92 -11.06 -12.57
C MET A 36 33.33 -11.63 -12.61
N TYR A 37 33.53 -12.93 -12.77
CA TYR A 37 34.87 -13.49 -12.85
C TYR A 37 35.64 -12.98 -14.07
N ARG A 38 36.95 -12.81 -13.95
CA ARG A 38 37.80 -12.46 -15.10
C ARG A 38 38.11 -13.68 -15.96
N HIS A 39 38.71 -14.70 -15.35
CA HIS A 39 39.22 -15.89 -16.05
C HIS A 39 38.33 -17.12 -15.79
N GLN A 40 38.48 -17.74 -14.62
CA GLN A 40 37.71 -18.93 -14.22
C GLN A 40 37.01 -18.68 -12.89
N SER A 41 35.88 -19.35 -12.66
CA SER A 41 35.19 -19.33 -11.37
C SER A 41 35.98 -20.16 -10.34
N SER A 42 36.82 -19.49 -9.56
CA SER A 42 37.50 -20.05 -8.40
C SER A 42 37.40 -19.08 -7.21
N PRO A 43 37.46 -19.56 -5.95
CA PRO A 43 37.34 -18.70 -4.77
C PRO A 43 38.39 -17.57 -4.73
N ASP A 44 39.59 -17.82 -5.28
CA ASP A 44 40.68 -16.85 -5.35
C ASP A 44 40.78 -16.14 -6.72
N ALA A 45 39.79 -16.33 -7.60
CA ALA A 45 39.81 -15.70 -8.92
C ALA A 45 39.63 -14.18 -8.81
N VAL A 46 40.31 -13.47 -9.70
CA VAL A 46 40.12 -12.03 -9.89
C VAL A 46 38.71 -11.79 -10.48
N GLU A 47 37.95 -10.90 -9.84
CA GLU A 47 36.60 -10.51 -10.27
C GLU A 47 36.61 -9.10 -10.89
N CYS A 48 36.17 -8.98 -12.14
CA CYS A 48 35.88 -7.71 -12.79
C CYS A 48 34.71 -6.99 -12.11
N LEU A 49 34.78 -5.66 -12.06
CA LEU A 49 33.68 -4.81 -11.64
C LEU A 49 32.83 -4.46 -12.84
N VAL A 50 31.51 -4.62 -12.72
CA VAL A 50 30.54 -4.20 -13.73
C VAL A 50 29.73 -3.04 -13.16
N VAL A 51 29.78 -1.89 -13.80
CA VAL A 51 29.18 -0.64 -13.30
C VAL A 51 28.25 -0.05 -14.34
N GLY A 52 27.00 0.20 -13.96
CA GLY A 52 26.04 0.96 -14.74
C GLY A 52 26.05 2.42 -14.31
N THR A 53 25.84 3.33 -15.26
CA THR A 53 25.97 4.78 -15.06
C THR A 53 24.77 5.54 -15.59
N GLU A 54 24.59 6.77 -15.11
CA GLU A 54 23.45 7.63 -15.45
C GLU A 54 23.44 8.08 -16.91
N ASP A 55 24.59 8.06 -17.59
CA ASP A 55 24.74 8.32 -19.03
C ASP A 55 24.37 7.12 -19.91
N THR A 56 23.51 6.22 -19.42
CA THR A 56 23.05 5.03 -20.17
C THR A 56 24.18 4.08 -20.60
N ALA A 57 25.31 4.10 -19.89
CA ALA A 57 26.43 3.23 -20.19
C ALA A 57 26.62 2.13 -19.14
N LEU A 58 27.25 1.05 -19.56
CA LEU A 58 27.71 -0.04 -18.70
C LEU A 58 29.19 -0.31 -18.97
N TYR A 59 29.98 -0.26 -17.90
CA TYR A 59 31.42 -0.43 -17.92
C TYR A 59 31.81 -1.73 -17.25
N ILE A 60 32.70 -2.50 -17.89
CA ILE A 60 33.41 -3.61 -17.27
C ILE A 60 34.83 -3.12 -16.98
N ILE A 61 35.26 -3.22 -15.73
CA ILE A 61 36.51 -2.63 -15.23
C ILE A 61 37.38 -3.73 -14.63
N ASP A 62 38.66 -3.74 -15.00
CA ASP A 62 39.68 -4.58 -14.39
C ASP A 62 40.05 -4.01 -13.00
N PRO A 63 39.85 -4.74 -11.91
CA PRO A 63 40.14 -4.24 -10.56
C PRO A 63 41.64 -4.09 -10.29
N ILE A 64 42.51 -4.77 -11.05
CA ILE A 64 43.96 -4.73 -10.85
C ILE A 64 44.56 -3.55 -11.60
N LYS A 65 44.20 -3.42 -12.89
CA LYS A 65 44.73 -2.37 -13.77
C LYS A 65 43.97 -1.04 -13.64
N PHE A 66 42.81 -1.04 -12.99
CA PHE A 66 41.88 0.09 -12.93
C PHE A 66 41.58 0.66 -14.32
N SER A 67 41.49 -0.22 -15.31
CA SER A 67 41.23 0.14 -16.71
C SER A 67 39.86 -0.38 -17.13
N VAL A 68 39.16 0.40 -17.95
CA VAL A 68 37.92 -0.05 -18.61
C VAL A 68 38.29 -1.13 -19.63
N LEU A 69 37.77 -2.34 -19.43
CA LEU A 69 37.92 -3.46 -20.36
C LEU A 69 36.93 -3.35 -21.52
N THR A 70 35.69 -2.98 -21.24
CA THR A 70 34.62 -2.87 -22.25
C THR A 70 33.58 -1.84 -21.81
N LYS A 71 33.03 -1.10 -22.78
CA LYS A 71 31.90 -0.17 -22.60
C LYS A 71 30.75 -0.62 -23.50
N TYR A 72 29.56 -0.69 -22.92
CA TYR A 72 28.30 -0.92 -23.62
C TYR A 72 27.41 0.32 -23.49
N THR A 73 26.72 0.67 -24.57
CA THR A 73 25.67 1.70 -24.56
C THR A 73 24.32 1.01 -24.47
N LEU A 74 23.54 1.36 -23.46
CA LEU A 74 22.20 0.83 -23.21
C LEU A 74 21.15 1.81 -23.72
N PRO A 75 19.95 1.35 -24.12
CA PRO A 75 18.86 2.23 -24.53
C PRO A 75 18.29 3.11 -23.40
N ALA A 76 18.56 2.76 -22.14
CA ALA A 76 18.09 3.48 -20.97
C ALA A 76 19.01 3.27 -19.76
N VAL A 77 18.87 4.11 -18.74
CA VAL A 77 19.73 4.11 -17.54
C VAL A 77 19.60 2.79 -16.77
N PRO A 78 20.69 2.06 -16.52
CA PRO A 78 20.67 0.81 -15.74
C PRO A 78 20.37 1.06 -14.26
N VAL A 79 19.63 0.13 -13.64
CA VAL A 79 19.19 0.19 -12.23
C VAL A 79 19.60 -1.06 -11.44
N HIS A 80 19.41 -2.25 -12.01
CA HIS A 80 19.86 -3.50 -11.38
C HIS A 80 20.67 -4.34 -12.38
N LEU A 81 21.71 -5.02 -11.88
CA LEU A 81 22.62 -5.83 -12.68
C LEU A 81 22.74 -7.24 -12.12
N CYS A 82 22.69 -8.24 -13.00
CA CYS A 82 23.04 -9.62 -12.70
C CYS A 82 24.02 -10.12 -13.77
N ALA A 83 25.31 -10.23 -13.41
CA ALA A 83 26.33 -10.79 -14.27
C ALA A 83 26.51 -12.29 -13.99
N ASN A 84 26.66 -13.08 -15.05
CA ASN A 84 26.96 -14.51 -14.98
C ASN A 84 28.06 -14.88 -15.96
N GLY A 85 28.95 -15.78 -15.57
CA GLY A 85 30.08 -16.25 -16.38
C GLY A 85 31.40 -15.54 -16.07
N SER A 86 32.33 -15.61 -17.03
CA SER A 86 33.67 -15.05 -16.96
C SER A 86 33.96 -14.14 -18.14
N PHE A 87 34.65 -13.03 -17.92
CA PHE A 87 34.99 -12.05 -18.95
C PHE A 87 35.75 -12.67 -20.13
N ASP A 88 36.77 -13.49 -19.86
CA ASP A 88 37.65 -14.06 -20.88
C ASP A 88 37.07 -15.28 -21.61
N VAL A 89 36.00 -15.90 -21.08
CA VAL A 89 35.42 -17.13 -21.63
C VAL A 89 34.08 -16.82 -22.29
N ASP A 90 33.03 -16.66 -21.50
CA ASP A 90 31.70 -16.25 -21.95
C ASP A 90 30.98 -15.62 -20.76
N TYR A 91 30.24 -14.55 -21.03
CA TYR A 91 29.45 -13.89 -20.02
C TYR A 91 28.13 -13.39 -20.54
N ARG A 92 27.17 -13.34 -19.61
CA ARG A 92 25.84 -12.78 -19.83
C ARG A 92 25.49 -11.85 -18.70
N ILE A 93 25.19 -10.60 -19.03
CA ILE A 93 24.78 -9.58 -18.07
C ILE A 93 23.32 -9.27 -18.33
N VAL A 94 22.47 -9.49 -17.34
CA VAL A 94 21.06 -9.09 -17.37
C VAL A 94 20.96 -7.75 -16.64
N VAL A 95 20.37 -6.77 -17.32
CA VAL A 95 20.28 -5.39 -16.85
C VAL A 95 18.83 -4.96 -16.87
N SER A 96 18.32 -4.46 -15.75
CA SER A 96 17.04 -3.73 -15.73
C SER A 96 17.31 -2.24 -15.84
N CYS A 97 16.51 -1.54 -16.63
CA CYS A 97 16.67 -0.11 -16.86
C CYS A 97 15.49 0.72 -16.33
N ARG A 98 15.70 2.03 -16.16
CA ARG A 98 14.69 2.97 -15.65
C ARG A 98 13.42 3.04 -16.50
N ASN A 99 13.49 2.68 -17.79
CA ASN A 99 12.33 2.59 -18.69
C ASN A 99 11.45 1.34 -18.45
N GLY A 100 11.76 0.52 -17.44
CA GLY A 100 11.01 -0.69 -17.12
C GLY A 100 11.32 -1.87 -18.04
N VAL A 101 12.34 -1.79 -18.90
CA VAL A 101 12.73 -2.87 -19.81
C VAL A 101 13.97 -3.59 -19.29
N ILE A 102 14.06 -4.89 -19.55
CA ILE A 102 15.21 -5.73 -19.24
C ILE A 102 15.99 -5.99 -20.52
N TYR A 103 17.29 -5.70 -20.47
CA TYR A 103 18.21 -5.97 -21.56
C TYR A 103 19.17 -7.09 -21.17
N GLN A 104 19.63 -7.85 -22.16
CA GLN A 104 20.66 -8.86 -21.99
C GLN A 104 21.86 -8.51 -22.84
N ILE A 105 23.03 -8.48 -22.21
CA ILE A 105 24.31 -8.28 -22.87
C ILE A 105 25.01 -9.63 -22.90
N LYS A 106 25.36 -10.10 -24.10
CA LYS A 106 26.28 -11.21 -24.29
C LYS A 106 27.63 -10.66 -24.72
N ARG A 107 28.69 -11.41 -24.46
CA ARG A 107 30.01 -11.11 -25.02
C ARG A 107 29.90 -10.82 -26.52
N GLU A 108 30.62 -9.81 -26.99
CA GLU A 108 30.67 -9.38 -28.42
C GLU A 108 29.36 -8.84 -29.02
N THR A 109 28.31 -8.59 -28.21
CA THR A 109 27.10 -7.91 -28.70
C THR A 109 27.36 -6.42 -28.91
N LEU A 110 27.32 -5.94 -30.16
CA LEU A 110 27.59 -4.53 -30.49
C LEU A 110 26.38 -3.61 -30.29
N THR A 111 25.16 -4.12 -30.45
CA THR A 111 23.91 -3.35 -30.35
C THR A 111 22.87 -4.07 -29.51
N ILE A 112 22.30 -3.36 -28.55
CA ILE A 112 21.28 -3.87 -27.63
C ILE A 112 19.94 -3.23 -28.02
N SER A 113 19.09 -3.95 -28.77
CA SER A 113 17.82 -3.42 -29.26
C SER A 113 16.59 -4.21 -28.83
N ASP A 114 16.71 -5.52 -28.65
CA ASP A 114 15.60 -6.37 -28.23
C ASP A 114 15.57 -6.47 -26.69
N GLY A 115 14.48 -5.96 -26.10
CA GLY A 115 14.32 -5.81 -24.66
C GLY A 115 13.08 -6.54 -24.17
N ILE A 116 13.20 -7.22 -23.04
CA ILE A 116 12.09 -7.93 -22.41
C ILE A 116 11.29 -6.89 -21.62
N ASN A 117 10.02 -6.71 -21.99
CA ASN A 117 9.12 -5.77 -21.31
C ASN A 117 8.24 -6.52 -20.29
N PRO A 118 8.44 -6.32 -18.97
CA PRO A 118 7.58 -6.90 -17.94
C PRO A 118 6.22 -6.19 -17.81
N GLY A 119 6.01 -5.03 -18.42
CA GLY A 119 4.77 -4.27 -18.38
C GLY A 119 4.55 -3.42 -17.12
N SER A 120 5.55 -3.30 -16.25
CA SER A 120 5.53 -2.44 -15.05
C SER A 120 6.96 -2.11 -14.61
N GLN A 121 7.13 -1.07 -13.80
CA GLN A 121 8.45 -0.65 -13.30
C GLN A 121 9.07 -1.76 -12.44
N ILE A 122 10.36 -2.00 -12.64
CA ILE A 122 11.11 -3.07 -11.99
C ILE A 122 11.62 -2.56 -10.64
N VAL A 123 11.20 -3.23 -9.56
CA VAL A 123 11.63 -2.99 -8.18
C VAL A 123 12.84 -3.84 -7.82
N GLY A 124 12.94 -5.05 -8.38
CA GLY A 124 14.06 -5.95 -8.15
C GLY A 124 14.25 -6.95 -9.28
N LEU A 125 15.50 -7.33 -9.52
CA LEU A 125 15.92 -8.25 -10.57
C LEU A 125 16.74 -9.37 -9.94
N VAL A 126 16.35 -10.61 -10.19
CA VAL A 126 17.08 -11.80 -9.76
C VAL A 126 17.24 -12.76 -10.93
N ARG A 127 18.47 -13.17 -11.21
CA ARG A 127 18.74 -14.23 -12.17
C ARG A 127 18.96 -15.55 -11.44
N LEU A 128 18.09 -16.52 -11.67
CA LEU A 128 18.28 -17.92 -11.29
C LEU A 128 18.92 -18.69 -12.45
N GLU A 129 19.22 -19.97 -12.24
CA GLU A 129 19.91 -20.80 -13.25
C GLU A 129 19.13 -20.91 -14.58
N LYS A 130 17.80 -21.04 -14.50
CA LYS A 130 16.92 -21.32 -15.65
C LYS A 130 16.00 -20.16 -16.02
N SER A 131 15.89 -19.16 -15.15
CA SER A 131 14.88 -18.11 -15.27
C SER A 131 15.38 -16.77 -14.74
N ILE A 132 14.76 -15.70 -15.25
CA ILE A 132 14.93 -14.32 -14.80
C ILE A 132 13.66 -13.96 -14.04
N ILE A 133 13.83 -13.61 -12.77
CA ILE A 133 12.75 -13.24 -11.85
C ILE A 133 12.76 -11.74 -11.68
N VAL A 134 11.58 -11.13 -11.75
CA VAL A 134 11.40 -9.69 -11.72
C VAL A 134 10.28 -9.35 -10.74
N GLY A 135 10.59 -8.55 -9.72
CA GLY A 135 9.60 -7.93 -8.87
C GLY A 135 9.14 -6.61 -9.47
N CYS A 136 7.85 -6.45 -9.70
CA CYS A 136 7.26 -5.29 -10.36
C CYS A 136 6.47 -4.41 -9.39
N MET A 137 6.36 -3.12 -9.73
CA MET A 137 5.64 -2.11 -8.94
C MET A 137 4.11 -2.36 -8.90
N ASP A 138 3.59 -3.14 -9.84
CA ASP A 138 2.18 -3.58 -9.93
C ASP A 138 1.83 -4.72 -8.94
N GLN A 139 2.69 -4.96 -7.93
CA GLN A 139 2.54 -6.05 -6.94
C GLN A 139 2.56 -7.44 -7.57
N THR A 140 3.30 -7.60 -8.66
CA THR A 140 3.48 -8.91 -9.29
C THR A 140 4.95 -9.33 -9.34
N ILE A 141 5.17 -10.63 -9.26
CA ILE A 141 6.45 -11.28 -9.51
C ILE A 141 6.30 -12.03 -10.83
N LYS A 142 7.19 -11.75 -11.78
CA LYS A 142 7.17 -12.31 -13.13
C LYS A 142 8.42 -13.15 -13.35
N GLY A 143 8.25 -14.35 -13.89
CA GLY A 143 9.32 -15.25 -14.28
C GLY A 143 9.44 -15.30 -15.81
N PHE A 144 10.63 -15.05 -16.33
CA PHE A 144 10.97 -15.13 -17.75
C PHE A 144 12.01 -16.23 -17.98
N SER A 145 12.00 -16.83 -19.17
CA SER A 145 13.07 -17.71 -19.59
C SER A 145 14.35 -16.92 -19.80
N LEU A 146 15.50 -17.61 -19.83
CA LEU A 146 16.77 -16.94 -20.18
C LEU A 146 16.76 -16.33 -21.60
N GLN A 147 15.85 -16.76 -22.47
CA GLN A 147 15.66 -16.20 -23.81
C GLN A 147 14.75 -14.96 -23.80
N GLY A 148 14.04 -14.71 -22.70
CA GLY A 148 13.14 -13.57 -22.54
C GLY A 148 11.65 -13.86 -22.70
N HIS A 149 11.26 -15.11 -22.91
CA HIS A 149 9.84 -15.49 -23.00
C HIS A 149 9.19 -15.49 -21.61
N PRO A 150 7.99 -14.91 -21.44
CA PRO A 150 7.27 -14.96 -20.16
C PRO A 150 6.86 -16.40 -19.86
N ILE A 151 7.16 -16.88 -18.65
CA ILE A 151 6.80 -18.22 -18.18
C ILE A 151 5.57 -18.11 -17.29
N TRP A 152 5.65 -17.31 -16.23
CA TRP A 152 4.60 -17.16 -15.23
C TRP A 152 4.59 -15.75 -14.63
N SER A 153 3.46 -15.41 -14.01
CA SER A 153 3.26 -14.13 -13.32
C SER A 153 2.32 -14.37 -12.15
N VAL A 154 2.69 -13.85 -10.99
CA VAL A 154 2.04 -14.11 -9.70
C VAL A 154 1.83 -12.78 -8.98
N CYS A 155 0.64 -12.58 -8.40
CA CYS A 155 0.37 -11.41 -7.56
C CYS A 155 0.79 -11.68 -6.11
N VAL A 156 1.38 -10.66 -5.47
CA VAL A 156 1.65 -10.66 -4.03
C VAL A 156 0.64 -9.78 -3.30
N PRO A 157 0.37 -10.00 -2.00
CA PRO A 157 -0.71 -9.31 -1.29
C PRO A 157 -0.41 -7.85 -0.92
N SER A 158 0.81 -7.37 -1.15
CA SER A 158 1.23 -6.02 -0.79
C SER A 158 2.38 -5.57 -1.71
N PRO A 159 2.65 -4.26 -1.87
CA PRO A 159 3.76 -3.77 -2.69
C PRO A 159 5.12 -4.34 -2.29
N ILE A 160 5.87 -4.76 -3.31
CA ILE A 160 7.23 -5.27 -3.18
C ILE A 160 8.16 -4.11 -2.86
N LEU A 161 9.04 -4.28 -1.86
CA LEU A 161 10.08 -3.31 -1.51
C LEU A 161 11.46 -3.75 -1.98
N THR A 162 11.80 -5.02 -1.82
CA THR A 162 13.10 -5.56 -2.24
C THR A 162 12.97 -7.03 -2.64
N VAL A 163 13.80 -7.45 -3.60
CA VAL A 163 13.90 -8.83 -4.08
C VAL A 163 15.37 -9.24 -4.06
N VAL A 164 15.69 -10.36 -3.41
CA VAL A 164 17.07 -10.79 -3.15
C VAL A 164 17.23 -12.26 -3.48
N PRO A 165 18.29 -12.69 -4.20
CA PRO A 165 18.52 -14.10 -4.47
C PRO A 165 18.91 -14.88 -3.22
N ILE A 166 18.45 -16.13 -3.12
CA ILE A 166 18.98 -17.14 -2.19
C ILE A 166 19.68 -18.21 -3.04
N ASN A 167 20.97 -18.41 -2.76
CA ASN A 167 21.69 -19.59 -3.21
C ASN A 167 22.26 -20.31 -1.98
N LEU A 168 21.65 -21.44 -1.63
CA LEU A 168 22.03 -22.24 -0.47
C LEU A 168 22.44 -23.64 -0.92
N SER A 169 23.72 -23.80 -1.23
CA SER A 169 24.28 -25.05 -1.75
C SER A 169 24.16 -26.22 -0.76
N THR A 170 24.16 -25.95 0.55
CA THR A 170 24.04 -26.99 1.59
C THR A 170 22.67 -27.67 1.63
N HIS A 171 21.62 -26.98 1.18
CA HIS A 171 20.25 -27.49 1.13
C HIS A 171 19.76 -27.73 -0.31
N SER A 172 20.65 -27.61 -1.30
CA SER A 172 20.30 -27.66 -2.73
C SER A 172 19.12 -26.73 -3.08
N PHE A 173 19.04 -25.57 -2.42
CA PHE A 173 17.92 -24.65 -2.54
C PHE A 173 18.34 -23.37 -3.27
N HIS A 174 17.64 -23.06 -4.36
CA HIS A 174 17.85 -21.87 -5.18
C HIS A 174 16.51 -21.16 -5.30
N GLY A 175 16.45 -19.93 -4.80
CA GLY A 175 15.20 -19.20 -4.68
C GLY A 175 15.45 -17.71 -4.54
N TYR A 176 14.45 -16.99 -4.05
CA TYR A 176 14.55 -15.56 -3.82
C TYR A 176 13.65 -15.13 -2.67
N ILE A 177 14.02 -14.03 -2.02
CA ILE A 177 13.29 -13.40 -0.92
C ILE A 177 12.57 -12.19 -1.49
N VAL A 178 11.34 -11.99 -1.03
CA VAL A 178 10.57 -10.79 -1.32
C VAL A 178 10.16 -10.18 0.01
N SER A 179 10.52 -8.91 0.21
CA SER A 179 10.02 -8.12 1.34
C SER A 179 8.88 -7.23 0.88
N LEU A 180 7.81 -7.21 1.67
CA LEU A 180 6.57 -6.54 1.35
C LEU A 180 6.32 -5.36 2.29
N LYS A 181 5.56 -4.37 1.80
CA LYS A 181 5.21 -3.16 2.58
C LYS A 181 4.36 -3.45 3.81
N ASN A 182 3.61 -4.56 3.83
CA ASN A 182 2.86 -5.03 4.99
C ASN A 182 3.74 -5.69 6.07
N GLY A 183 5.07 -5.73 5.91
CA GLY A 183 6.00 -6.30 6.87
C GLY A 183 6.33 -7.77 6.65
N ASP A 184 5.63 -8.43 5.74
CA ASP A 184 5.91 -9.83 5.42
C ASP A 184 7.24 -9.96 4.67
N VAL A 185 8.01 -10.98 5.05
CA VAL A 185 9.21 -11.41 4.33
C VAL A 185 9.02 -12.87 3.94
N ARG A 186 8.97 -13.15 2.64
CA ARG A 186 8.62 -14.46 2.10
C ARG A 186 9.74 -15.00 1.22
N VAL A 187 9.97 -16.30 1.33
CA VAL A 187 10.91 -17.05 0.49
C VAL A 187 10.13 -17.74 -0.62
N TYR A 188 10.64 -17.62 -1.83
CA TYR A 188 10.03 -18.18 -3.02
C TYR A 188 11.00 -19.08 -3.77
N GLN A 189 10.44 -20.11 -4.40
CA GLN A 189 11.09 -20.90 -5.44
C GLN A 189 10.18 -20.91 -6.65
N GLU A 190 10.67 -20.39 -7.77
CA GLU A 190 9.85 -20.14 -8.95
C GLU A 190 8.58 -19.35 -8.59
N GLN A 191 7.39 -19.86 -8.88
CA GLN A 191 6.11 -19.23 -8.57
C GLN A 191 5.54 -19.60 -7.18
N HIS A 192 6.24 -20.46 -6.43
CA HIS A 192 5.75 -21.04 -5.19
C HIS A 192 6.35 -20.37 -3.96
N ILE A 193 5.54 -20.21 -2.90
CA ILE A 193 6.04 -19.79 -1.59
C ILE A 193 6.63 -21.02 -0.91
N CYS A 194 7.84 -20.90 -0.38
CA CYS A 194 8.53 -21.96 0.35
C CYS A 194 8.59 -21.71 1.86
N ASP A 195 8.61 -20.45 2.29
CA ASP A 195 8.60 -20.09 3.71
C ASP A 195 8.11 -18.65 3.91
N THR A 196 7.60 -18.34 5.09
CA THR A 196 7.34 -16.98 5.56
C THR A 196 8.25 -16.70 6.75
N VAL A 197 9.27 -15.89 6.52
CA VAL A 197 10.35 -15.56 7.49
C VAL A 197 9.83 -14.61 8.56
N PHE A 198 9.05 -13.60 8.13
CA PHE A 198 8.36 -12.66 9.00
C PHE A 198 6.92 -12.56 8.55
N HIS A 199 6.00 -12.59 9.52
CA HIS A 199 4.61 -12.20 9.33
C HIS A 199 4.26 -11.14 10.37
N TRP A 200 3.82 -9.97 9.90
CA TRP A 200 3.39 -8.90 10.80
C TRP A 200 1.89 -9.01 11.04
N THR A 201 1.49 -9.30 12.28
CA THR A 201 0.08 -9.30 12.69
C THR A 201 -0.25 -8.01 13.43
N GLU A 202 -1.23 -7.26 12.91
CA GLU A 202 -1.75 -6.09 13.59
C GLU A 202 -2.72 -6.54 14.69
N VAL A 203 -2.37 -6.29 15.96
CA VAL A 203 -3.27 -6.53 17.09
C VAL A 203 -4.23 -5.36 17.15
N LYS A 204 -5.50 -5.58 16.79
CA LYS A 204 -6.55 -4.58 17.00
C LYS A 204 -6.74 -4.38 18.52
N PRO A 205 -6.71 -3.15 19.04
CA PRO A 205 -7.00 -2.93 20.45
C PRO A 205 -8.45 -3.34 20.72
N ASN A 206 -8.65 -4.28 21.67
CA ASN A 206 -9.97 -4.68 22.12
C ASN A 206 -10.66 -3.47 22.77
N HIS A 207 -11.68 -2.92 22.11
CA HIS A 207 -12.66 -2.08 22.79
C HIS A 207 -13.60 -3.00 23.57
N GLU A 208 -13.32 -3.19 24.86
CA GLU A 208 -14.28 -3.77 25.80
C GLU A 208 -15.44 -2.78 25.97
N THR A 209 -16.60 -3.11 25.39
CA THR A 209 -17.86 -2.45 25.75
C THR A 209 -18.39 -3.06 27.05
N PRO A 210 -18.68 -2.27 28.11
CA PRO A 210 -19.22 -2.80 29.35
C PRO A 210 -20.67 -3.25 29.13
N SER A 211 -20.92 -4.55 29.33
CA SER A 211 -22.26 -5.14 29.29
C SER A 211 -23.05 -4.71 30.52
N THR A 212 -24.21 -4.10 30.28
CA THR A 212 -25.21 -3.69 31.25
C THR A 212 -25.70 -4.88 32.08
N HIS A 213 -25.65 -4.75 33.42
CA HIS A 213 -26.27 -5.70 34.35
C HIS A 213 -27.79 -5.77 34.15
N GLY A 214 -28.30 -6.97 33.88
CA GLY A 214 -29.71 -7.33 33.97
C GLY A 214 -29.91 -8.33 35.10
N ILE A 215 -30.68 -7.94 36.10
CA ILE A 215 -31.12 -8.73 37.26
C ILE A 215 -32.29 -9.63 36.83
N ALA A 216 -32.25 -10.93 37.14
CA ALA A 216 -33.43 -11.72 37.54
C ALA A 216 -33.05 -13.14 38.01
N ASP A 217 -33.30 -13.38 39.31
CA ASP A 217 -33.84 -14.56 39.97
C ASP A 217 -33.24 -15.98 39.78
N THR A 218 -32.63 -16.47 40.86
CA THR A 218 -32.45 -17.90 41.17
C THR A 218 -33.35 -18.30 42.34
N GLY A 219 -34.22 -19.29 42.11
CA GLY A 219 -34.91 -20.06 43.14
C GLY A 219 -34.24 -21.42 43.38
N ASP A 220 -33.64 -21.52 44.56
CA ASP A 220 -33.58 -22.61 45.56
C ASP A 220 -33.46 -24.13 45.23
N ALA A 221 -32.69 -24.74 46.14
CA ALA A 221 -32.79 -26.08 46.76
C ALA A 221 -32.12 -27.35 46.15
N GLY A 222 -31.15 -27.85 46.94
CA GLY A 222 -30.91 -29.27 47.26
C GLY A 222 -29.98 -30.05 46.30
N ASP A 223 -29.04 -30.89 46.74
CA ASP A 223 -28.74 -31.41 48.07
C ASP A 223 -27.33 -32.02 48.11
N GLN A 224 -26.91 -32.40 49.32
CA GLN A 224 -25.57 -32.71 49.81
C GLN A 224 -24.98 -34.08 49.42
N HIS A 225 -23.63 -34.18 49.37
CA HIS A 225 -22.81 -35.06 50.25
C HIS A 225 -21.30 -35.01 49.81
N THR A 226 -20.40 -34.36 50.55
CA THR A 226 -19.45 -34.88 51.59
C THR A 226 -18.62 -36.09 51.10
N ASN A 227 -17.29 -36.12 51.02
CA ASN A 227 -16.20 -35.89 52.00
C ASN A 227 -14.87 -36.13 51.19
N THR A 228 -13.66 -35.61 51.42
CA THR A 228 -12.85 -35.39 52.64
C THR A 228 -11.59 -34.56 52.28
N ASN A 229 -11.27 -33.60 53.16
CA ASN A 229 -9.95 -33.17 53.66
C ASN A 229 -8.79 -32.81 52.72
N ASP A 230 -8.64 -31.49 52.59
CA ASP A 230 -7.44 -30.72 52.28
C ASP A 230 -6.35 -30.82 53.37
N VAL A 231 -5.08 -30.82 52.96
CA VAL A 231 -4.01 -29.99 53.56
C VAL A 231 -3.03 -29.53 52.47
N ALA A 232 -3.00 -28.22 52.25
CA ALA A 232 -1.91 -27.34 51.76
C ALA A 232 -1.13 -27.72 50.47
N ASN A 233 -1.15 -26.85 49.45
CA ASN A 233 -0.12 -25.80 49.29
C ASN A 233 -0.42 -24.89 48.08
N GLU A 234 0.14 -23.69 48.14
CA GLU A 234 -0.08 -22.52 47.28
C GLU A 234 0.35 -22.70 45.80
N GLY A 235 -0.44 -22.10 44.90
CA GLY A 235 0.05 -21.27 43.78
C GLY A 235 0.56 -21.93 42.49
N ILE A 236 -0.34 -22.26 41.54
CA ILE A 236 -0.02 -22.35 40.09
C ILE A 236 -1.24 -21.91 39.27
N GLY A 237 -1.09 -20.84 38.46
CA GLY A 237 -2.08 -20.41 37.46
C GLY A 237 -2.16 -21.34 36.24
N PRO A 238 -3.22 -21.26 35.41
CA PRO A 238 -3.53 -22.32 34.46
C PRO A 238 -2.47 -22.47 33.36
N GLN A 239 -1.93 -23.67 33.21
CA GLN A 239 -1.22 -24.09 32.01
C GLN A 239 -2.20 -24.19 30.85
N GLU A 240 -2.13 -23.26 29.90
CA GLU A 240 -2.74 -23.46 28.59
C GLU A 240 -1.96 -24.56 27.83
N LYS A 241 -2.69 -25.62 27.47
CA LYS A 241 -2.21 -26.71 26.63
C LYS A 241 -1.81 -26.15 25.27
N LEU A 242 -0.53 -26.30 24.94
CA LEU A 242 0.06 -25.99 23.64
C LEU A 242 -0.61 -26.84 22.55
N ASN A 243 -1.41 -26.21 21.69
CA ASN A 243 -1.86 -26.84 20.44
C ASN A 243 -0.64 -26.99 19.51
N GLN A 244 -0.15 -28.22 19.38
CA GLN A 244 0.83 -28.62 18.38
C GLN A 244 0.14 -28.64 17.02
N ASN A 245 0.14 -27.51 16.30
CA ASN A 245 -0.06 -27.43 14.85
C ASN A 245 0.24 -25.99 14.39
N GLU A 246 1.51 -25.58 14.39
CA GLU A 246 1.95 -24.35 13.69
C GLU A 246 3.07 -24.69 12.69
N PRO A 247 3.09 -24.06 11.50
CA PRO A 247 4.13 -24.28 10.50
C PRO A 247 5.48 -23.79 11.03
N SER A 248 6.47 -24.67 11.06
CA SER A 248 7.81 -24.36 11.52
C SER A 248 8.57 -23.56 10.46
N SER A 249 8.78 -22.26 10.71
CA SER A 249 9.67 -21.45 9.86
C SER A 249 11.10 -21.99 9.91
N SER A 250 11.75 -22.00 8.75
CA SER A 250 13.12 -22.49 8.56
C SER A 250 14.19 -21.56 9.14
N PHE A 251 13.80 -20.30 9.35
CA PHE A 251 14.58 -19.29 10.08
C PHE A 251 14.07 -19.22 11.53
N GLY A 252 14.96 -18.98 12.50
CA GLY A 252 14.55 -18.83 13.90
C GLY A 252 13.48 -17.74 14.06
N THR A 253 12.31 -18.07 14.58
CA THR A 253 11.20 -17.13 14.81
C THR A 253 11.48 -16.27 16.03
N SER A 254 11.80 -14.99 15.84
CA SER A 254 11.72 -13.99 16.90
C SER A 254 10.39 -13.25 16.78
N ARG A 255 9.45 -13.53 17.68
CA ARG A 255 8.20 -12.78 17.81
C ARG A 255 8.52 -11.39 18.38
N LEU A 256 8.67 -10.39 17.51
CA LEU A 256 8.80 -8.99 17.94
C LEU A 256 7.41 -8.45 18.32
N ASN A 257 6.95 -8.77 19.52
CA ASN A 257 5.69 -8.25 20.04
C ASN A 257 5.88 -6.78 20.49
N ARG A 258 5.00 -5.89 19.99
CA ARG A 258 4.73 -4.49 20.38
C ARG A 258 5.44 -3.38 19.59
N ILE A 259 4.98 -3.13 18.37
CA ILE A 259 4.99 -1.79 17.77
C ILE A 259 3.62 -1.57 17.10
N PRO A 260 2.92 -0.43 17.34
CA PRO A 260 1.58 -0.17 16.81
C PRO A 260 1.54 0.08 15.30
N LYS A 261 2.70 0.17 14.63
CA LYS A 261 2.83 0.39 13.20
C LYS A 261 3.75 -0.68 12.62
N CYS A 262 3.32 -1.31 11.53
CA CYS A 262 4.17 -2.22 10.76
C CYS A 262 5.49 -1.53 10.38
N ASP A 263 6.60 -2.19 10.68
CA ASP A 263 7.95 -1.74 10.33
C ASP A 263 8.50 -2.62 9.20
N PRO A 264 8.27 -2.26 7.92
CA PRO A 264 8.60 -3.13 6.81
C PRO A 264 10.10 -3.20 6.55
N VAL A 265 10.55 -4.33 6.00
CA VAL A 265 11.95 -4.54 5.61
C VAL A 265 12.24 -3.84 4.29
N ILE A 266 13.19 -2.91 4.32
CA ILE A 266 13.58 -2.07 3.17
C ILE A 266 14.78 -2.64 2.41
N ALA A 267 15.65 -3.38 3.10
CA ALA A 267 16.82 -3.99 2.50
C ALA A 267 17.03 -5.38 3.10
N ALA A 268 17.44 -6.30 2.25
CA ALA A 268 17.79 -7.65 2.63
C ALA A 268 19.08 -8.07 1.91
N GLN A 269 19.88 -8.92 2.54
CA GLN A 269 21.04 -9.55 1.91
C GLN A 269 21.16 -10.97 2.45
N PHE A 270 21.23 -11.93 1.53
CA PHE A 270 21.51 -13.32 1.85
C PHE A 270 22.96 -13.66 1.51
N GLY A 271 23.62 -14.43 2.38
CA GLY A 271 24.99 -14.90 2.15
C GLY A 271 25.61 -15.56 3.37
N PRO A 272 26.87 -15.99 3.27
CA PRO A 272 27.61 -16.53 4.41
C PRO A 272 27.90 -15.41 5.42
N PHE A 273 27.70 -15.71 6.70
CA PHE A 273 28.07 -14.82 7.80
C PHE A 273 28.81 -15.64 8.86
N ASP A 274 30.04 -15.24 9.13
CA ASP A 274 30.97 -15.97 10.00
C ASP A 274 31.11 -17.45 9.55
N ARG A 275 30.73 -18.41 10.39
CA ARG A 275 30.82 -19.85 10.11
C ARG A 275 29.58 -20.43 9.45
N GLU A 276 28.48 -19.67 9.40
CA GLU A 276 27.21 -20.15 8.86
C GLU A 276 27.10 -19.80 7.37
N ALA A 277 26.88 -20.84 6.55
CA ALA A 277 26.82 -20.70 5.09
C ALA A 277 25.57 -19.95 4.61
N GLY A 278 24.48 -19.99 5.38
CA GLY A 278 23.20 -19.38 5.04
C GLY A 278 22.70 -18.43 6.11
N SER A 279 22.95 -17.14 5.92
CA SER A 279 22.50 -16.07 6.82
C SER A 279 21.75 -15.00 6.04
N LEU A 280 20.71 -14.46 6.66
CA LEU A 280 19.85 -13.42 6.11
C LEU A 280 19.92 -12.19 7.00
N ALA A 281 20.53 -11.11 6.49
CA ALA A 281 20.51 -9.81 7.12
C ALA A 281 19.36 -8.98 6.56
N LEU A 282 18.53 -8.41 7.43
CA LEU A 282 17.39 -7.56 7.09
C LEU A 282 17.51 -6.22 7.80
N ILE A 283 17.19 -5.14 7.09
CA ILE A 283 17.13 -3.79 7.64
C ILE A 283 15.69 -3.30 7.51
N THR A 284 15.09 -2.90 8.63
CA THR A 284 13.74 -2.35 8.66
C THR A 284 13.71 -0.85 8.38
N HIS A 285 12.54 -0.31 8.10
CA HIS A 285 12.35 1.12 7.87
C HIS A 285 12.69 1.96 9.12
N SER A 286 12.52 1.43 10.33
CA SER A 286 12.96 2.10 11.57
C SER A 286 14.48 2.09 11.78
N GLY A 287 15.23 1.34 10.96
CA GLY A 287 16.68 1.19 11.05
C GLY A 287 17.13 0.02 11.91
N ALA A 288 16.23 -0.87 12.34
CA ALA A 288 16.61 -2.09 13.05
C ALA A 288 17.30 -3.08 12.11
N LEU A 289 18.34 -3.76 12.62
CA LEU A 289 19.04 -4.84 11.93
C LEU A 289 18.61 -6.18 12.52
N CYS A 290 18.04 -7.05 11.69
CA CYS A 290 17.71 -8.42 12.06
C CYS A 290 18.61 -9.38 11.30
N LEU A 291 19.39 -10.20 12.01
CA LEU A 291 20.22 -11.23 11.43
C LEU A 291 19.62 -12.61 11.75
N LEU A 292 19.24 -13.34 10.71
CA LEU A 292 18.64 -14.66 10.82
C LEU A 292 19.55 -15.73 10.23
N LEU A 293 19.73 -16.83 10.96
CA LEU A 293 20.52 -17.97 10.53
C LEU A 293 19.58 -19.09 10.06
N VAL A 294 19.90 -19.71 8.92
CA VAL A 294 19.16 -20.88 8.43
C VAL A 294 19.51 -22.08 9.31
N LYS A 295 18.48 -22.79 9.82
CA LYS A 295 18.70 -24.02 10.57
C LYS A 295 19.24 -25.13 9.65
N ARG A 296 20.18 -25.96 10.13
CA ARG A 296 20.68 -27.13 9.37
C ARG A 296 19.59 -28.17 9.02
N SER A 297 18.51 -28.21 9.78
CA SER A 297 17.35 -29.08 9.54
C SER A 297 16.27 -28.42 8.66
N ALA A 298 16.48 -27.20 8.18
CA ALA A 298 15.54 -26.48 7.33
C ALA A 298 15.22 -27.26 6.05
N GLN A 299 13.94 -27.34 5.72
CA GLN A 299 13.46 -27.89 4.46
C GLN A 299 12.59 -26.84 3.78
N PHE A 300 13.04 -26.34 2.64
CA PHE A 300 12.30 -25.38 1.82
C PHE A 300 11.44 -26.13 0.82
N ARG A 301 10.24 -26.51 1.25
CA ARG A 301 9.26 -27.16 0.36
C ARG A 301 8.24 -26.13 -0.12
N PRO A 302 7.77 -26.19 -1.38
CA PRO A 302 6.65 -25.39 -1.84
C PRO A 302 5.43 -25.61 -0.92
N LEU A 303 5.07 -24.59 -0.15
CA LEU A 303 3.91 -24.60 0.74
C LEU A 303 2.61 -24.41 -0.06
N ASP A 304 2.64 -23.50 -1.04
CA ASP A 304 1.47 -23.17 -1.87
C ASP A 304 1.87 -22.79 -3.31
N VAL A 305 1.04 -23.17 -4.28
CA VAL A 305 1.00 -22.54 -5.61
C VAL A 305 0.24 -21.23 -5.44
N ILE A 306 0.89 -20.08 -5.66
CA ILE A 306 0.11 -18.85 -5.79
C ILE A 306 -0.61 -18.95 -7.13
N SER A 307 -1.84 -19.47 -7.07
CA SER A 307 -2.70 -19.58 -8.23
C SER A 307 -2.79 -18.20 -8.88
N ARG A 308 -2.57 -18.15 -10.20
CA ARG A 308 -3.15 -17.07 -11.00
C ARG A 308 -4.62 -17.04 -10.64
N HIS A 309 -5.13 -15.84 -10.41
CA HIS A 309 -6.44 -15.57 -9.85
C HIS A 309 -6.45 -15.76 -8.32
N PRO A 310 -6.61 -14.68 -7.50
CA PRO A 310 -7.44 -14.87 -6.31
C PRO A 310 -8.68 -15.54 -6.83
N ASN A 311 -9.10 -16.66 -6.25
CA ASN A 311 -10.32 -17.33 -6.66
C ASN A 311 -11.41 -16.27 -6.85
N ALA A 312 -11.63 -15.87 -8.10
CA ALA A 312 -12.91 -15.41 -8.56
C ALA A 312 -13.74 -16.69 -8.65
N GLN A 313 -13.91 -17.38 -7.50
CA GLN A 313 -15.26 -17.67 -7.09
C GLN A 313 -15.92 -16.31 -7.21
N MET A 314 -16.58 -16.05 -8.34
CA MET A 314 -17.51 -14.94 -8.46
C MET A 314 -18.26 -14.99 -7.14
N ALA A 315 -17.99 -14.03 -6.25
CA ALA A 315 -18.53 -14.06 -4.90
C ALA A 315 -20.01 -14.27 -5.13
N ARG A 316 -20.50 -15.46 -4.80
CA ARG A 316 -21.82 -15.91 -5.24
C ARG A 316 -22.73 -14.83 -4.72
N LEU A 317 -23.32 -14.05 -5.64
CA LEU A 317 -24.09 -12.87 -5.27
C LEU A 317 -25.01 -13.31 -4.14
N GLU A 318 -24.82 -12.74 -2.96
CA GLU A 318 -25.63 -13.06 -1.79
C GLU A 318 -26.99 -12.41 -2.02
N LEU A 319 -27.76 -13.02 -2.92
CA LEU A 319 -29.11 -12.60 -3.19
C LEU A 319 -29.90 -12.83 -1.90
N PRO A 320 -30.46 -11.77 -1.31
CA PRO A 320 -31.26 -11.93 -0.11
C PRO A 320 -32.41 -12.88 -0.43
N LYS A 321 -32.60 -13.87 0.45
CA LYS A 321 -33.67 -14.86 0.29
C LYS A 321 -35.02 -14.16 0.48
N LYS A 322 -35.95 -14.37 -0.47
CA LYS A 322 -37.33 -13.90 -0.31
C LYS A 322 -37.97 -14.66 0.85
N THR A 323 -38.43 -13.93 1.87
CA THR A 323 -39.10 -14.49 3.03
C THR A 323 -40.55 -14.85 2.70
N LYS A 324 -41.18 -15.69 3.51
CA LYS A 324 -42.61 -16.01 3.36
C LYS A 324 -43.47 -14.74 3.38
N LEU A 325 -43.16 -13.79 4.25
CA LEU A 325 -43.85 -12.49 4.32
C LEU A 325 -43.82 -11.74 2.98
N PHE A 326 -42.70 -11.78 2.24
CA PHE A 326 -42.61 -11.15 0.94
C PHE A 326 -43.56 -11.81 -0.08
N LEU A 327 -43.70 -13.14 -0.03
CA LEU A 327 -44.61 -13.88 -0.91
C LEU A 327 -46.07 -13.57 -0.55
N ASP A 328 -46.40 -13.62 0.74
CA ASP A 328 -47.76 -13.33 1.23
C ASP A 328 -48.19 -11.88 0.89
N LEU A 329 -47.26 -10.91 0.94
CA LEU A 329 -47.52 -9.52 0.51
C LEU A 329 -47.77 -9.42 -1.00
N ALA A 330 -46.99 -10.15 -1.82
CA ALA A 330 -47.15 -10.14 -3.27
C ALA A 330 -48.50 -10.75 -3.70
N ASP A 331 -48.94 -11.82 -3.03
CA ASP A 331 -50.26 -12.42 -3.27
C ASP A 331 -51.39 -11.45 -2.89
N ARG A 332 -51.28 -10.79 -1.72
CA ARG A 332 -52.23 -9.73 -1.30
C ARG A 332 -52.28 -8.57 -2.28
N GLU A 333 -51.14 -8.10 -2.77
CA GLU A 333 -51.06 -7.03 -3.78
C GLU A 333 -51.71 -7.43 -5.10
N LYS A 334 -51.58 -8.69 -5.50
CA LYS A 334 -52.20 -9.22 -6.72
C LYS A 334 -53.72 -9.32 -6.59
N GLU A 335 -54.23 -9.74 -5.44
CA GLU A 335 -55.67 -9.88 -5.19
C GLU A 335 -56.38 -8.52 -5.04
N HIS A 336 -55.74 -7.55 -4.37
CA HIS A 336 -56.33 -6.25 -4.03
C HIS A 336 -55.73 -5.06 -4.79
N ALA A 337 -55.13 -5.30 -5.97
CA ALA A 337 -54.39 -4.28 -6.73
C ALA A 337 -55.17 -2.98 -6.97
N HIS A 338 -56.45 -3.10 -7.35
CA HIS A 338 -57.32 -1.95 -7.63
C HIS A 338 -57.55 -1.07 -6.40
N GLU A 339 -57.81 -1.66 -5.24
CA GLU A 339 -58.09 -0.93 -4.00
C GLU A 339 -56.84 -0.21 -3.48
N ILE A 340 -55.68 -0.90 -3.54
CA ILE A 340 -54.39 -0.33 -3.15
C ILE A 340 -54.06 0.88 -4.04
N TYR A 341 -54.26 0.76 -5.36
CA TYR A 341 -54.04 1.85 -6.31
C TYR A 341 -54.99 3.04 -6.06
N GLY A 342 -56.28 2.76 -5.82
CA GLY A 342 -57.27 3.79 -5.52
C GLY A 342 -56.94 4.56 -4.24
N ARG A 343 -56.58 3.83 -3.18
CA ARG A 343 -56.17 4.42 -1.90
C ARG A 343 -54.89 5.24 -2.03
N TYR A 344 -53.89 4.70 -2.71
CA TYR A 344 -52.63 5.40 -2.96
C TYR A 344 -52.85 6.73 -3.68
N ASN A 345 -53.67 6.76 -4.74
CA ASN A 345 -53.95 8.00 -5.46
C ASN A 345 -54.72 9.01 -4.62
N HIS A 346 -55.70 8.56 -3.83
CA HIS A 346 -56.43 9.43 -2.92
C HIS A 346 -55.48 10.07 -1.89
N ASP A 347 -54.67 9.25 -1.22
CA ASP A 347 -53.73 9.71 -0.19
C ASP A 347 -52.61 10.58 -0.81
N LEU A 348 -52.18 10.30 -2.03
CA LEU A 348 -51.22 11.12 -2.77
C LEU A 348 -51.79 12.51 -3.10
N VAL A 349 -53.08 12.61 -3.48
CA VAL A 349 -53.74 13.90 -3.70
C VAL A 349 -53.86 14.69 -2.41
N LEU A 350 -54.23 14.05 -1.31
CA LEU A 350 -54.25 14.69 0.01
C LEU A 350 -52.86 15.17 0.42
N LEU A 351 -51.83 14.35 0.24
CA LEU A 351 -50.45 14.74 0.50
C LEU A 351 -50.03 15.96 -0.32
N ARG A 352 -50.32 15.98 -1.62
CA ARG A 352 -50.05 17.13 -2.50
C ARG A 352 -50.76 18.40 -2.02
N CYS A 353 -52.01 18.29 -1.59
CA CYS A 353 -52.77 19.42 -1.04
C CYS A 353 -52.14 19.95 0.25
N THR A 354 -51.79 19.06 1.19
CA THR A 354 -51.12 19.42 2.44
C THR A 354 -49.76 20.08 2.18
N VAL A 355 -48.96 19.52 1.28
CA VAL A 355 -47.67 20.09 0.87
C VAL A 355 -47.86 21.46 0.23
N ALA A 356 -48.85 21.64 -0.65
CA ALA A 356 -49.13 22.93 -1.29
C ALA A 356 -49.55 24.00 -0.27
N LYS A 357 -50.39 23.63 0.72
CA LYS A 357 -50.78 24.53 1.82
C LYS A 357 -49.58 24.94 2.67
N ALA A 358 -48.80 23.98 3.15
CA ALA A 358 -47.59 24.24 3.94
C ALA A 358 -46.56 25.07 3.14
N PHE A 359 -46.42 24.81 1.84
CA PHE A 359 -45.55 25.58 0.97
C PHE A 359 -46.05 27.02 0.78
N LEU A 360 -47.36 27.23 0.62
CA LEU A 360 -47.96 28.56 0.53
C LEU A 360 -47.77 29.36 1.83
N GLU A 361 -47.97 28.73 2.99
CA GLU A 361 -47.67 29.35 4.29
C GLU A 361 -46.19 29.74 4.41
N LEU A 362 -45.27 28.88 3.95
CA LEU A 362 -43.84 29.17 3.92
C LEU A 362 -43.49 30.35 2.98
N LEU A 363 -44.17 30.47 1.85
CA LEU A 363 -44.02 31.62 0.92
C LEU A 363 -44.57 32.92 1.51
N GLN A 364 -45.72 32.88 2.18
CA GLN A 364 -46.34 34.04 2.82
C GLN A 364 -45.50 34.56 3.97
N THR A 365 -45.01 33.65 4.82
CA THR A 365 -44.15 33.96 5.97
C THR A 365 -42.69 34.23 5.60
N ARG A 366 -42.27 33.88 4.38
CA ARG A 366 -40.88 33.95 3.89
C ARG A 366 -39.88 33.24 4.81
N SER A 367 -40.31 32.14 5.43
CA SER A 367 -39.55 31.41 6.46
C SER A 367 -38.48 30.47 5.88
N GLY A 368 -38.37 30.35 4.55
CA GLY A 368 -37.42 29.46 3.88
C GLY A 368 -36.00 30.06 3.84
N PRO A 369 -34.95 29.27 4.15
CA PRO A 369 -33.56 29.74 4.06
C PRO A 369 -33.03 29.86 2.62
N LEU A 370 -33.87 29.54 1.63
CA LEU A 370 -33.57 29.56 0.20
C LEU A 370 -34.52 30.50 -0.52
N ALA A 371 -33.96 31.32 -1.41
CA ALA A 371 -34.74 32.13 -2.32
C ALA A 371 -35.53 31.26 -3.32
N VAL A 372 -36.83 31.56 -3.43
CA VAL A 372 -37.80 30.87 -4.27
C VAL A 372 -37.57 31.19 -5.76
N HIS A 373 -37.96 30.28 -6.66
CA HIS A 373 -37.98 30.53 -8.10
C HIS A 373 -38.79 31.80 -8.44
N GLY A 374 -38.16 32.76 -9.12
CA GLY A 374 -38.73 34.08 -9.43
C GLY A 374 -38.23 35.23 -8.55
N ALA A 375 -37.48 34.94 -7.48
CA ALA A 375 -36.77 35.96 -6.73
C ALA A 375 -35.66 36.60 -7.60
N LYS A 376 -35.51 37.92 -7.55
CA LYS A 376 -34.44 38.64 -8.27
C LYS A 376 -33.03 38.16 -7.86
N ARG A 377 -32.90 37.53 -6.69
CA ARG A 377 -31.63 37.05 -6.13
C ARG A 377 -31.82 35.67 -5.52
N HIS A 378 -30.87 34.79 -5.82
CA HIS A 378 -30.83 33.45 -5.25
C HIS A 378 -29.84 33.40 -4.11
N LEU A 379 -30.31 33.74 -2.90
CA LEU A 379 -29.50 33.72 -1.69
C LEU A 379 -29.87 32.51 -0.82
N LYS A 380 -28.86 31.95 -0.18
CA LYS A 380 -28.97 30.95 0.88
C LYS A 380 -28.33 31.51 2.14
N LEU A 381 -29.09 31.58 3.23
CA LEU A 381 -28.60 31.96 4.54
C LEU A 381 -28.53 30.72 5.45
N SER A 382 -27.40 30.51 6.12
CA SER A 382 -27.21 29.45 7.10
C SER A 382 -26.60 30.05 8.37
N ALA A 383 -27.15 29.71 9.53
CA ALA A 383 -26.59 30.10 10.82
C ALA A 383 -25.93 28.89 11.49
N ARG A 384 -24.76 29.09 12.11
CA ARG A 384 -24.08 28.12 12.96
C ARG A 384 -23.83 28.70 14.34
N VAL A 385 -24.01 27.89 15.37
CA VAL A 385 -23.75 28.26 16.75
C VAL A 385 -22.38 27.73 17.16
N TYR A 386 -21.50 28.60 17.66
CA TYR A 386 -20.19 28.25 18.18
C TYR A 386 -20.08 28.65 19.66
N GLY A 387 -19.84 27.67 20.51
CA GLY A 387 -19.73 27.87 21.96
C GLY A 387 -20.70 26.97 22.73
N LEU A 388 -20.36 26.72 23.99
CA LEU A 388 -21.18 25.96 24.93
C LEU A 388 -21.40 26.84 26.16
N GLY A 389 -22.65 27.00 26.60
CA GLY A 389 -23.02 27.80 27.77
C GLY A 389 -23.80 29.08 27.42
N PRO A 390 -23.93 30.02 28.38
CA PRO A 390 -24.77 31.22 28.25
C PRO A 390 -24.23 32.25 27.24
N ASN A 391 -22.94 32.16 26.89
CA ASN A 391 -22.31 32.99 25.87
C ASN A 391 -21.90 32.10 24.69
N TYR A 392 -22.46 32.37 23.52
CA TYR A 392 -22.13 31.69 22.28
C TYR A 392 -22.08 32.69 21.12
N THR A 393 -21.33 32.34 20.09
CA THR A 393 -21.17 33.13 18.86
C THR A 393 -22.05 32.53 17.77
N LEU A 394 -22.88 33.36 17.16
CA LEU A 394 -23.63 32.99 15.95
C LEU A 394 -22.83 33.41 14.73
N VAL A 395 -22.51 32.45 13.87
CA VAL A 395 -21.80 32.68 12.60
C VAL A 395 -22.80 32.50 11.47
N TYR A 396 -22.96 33.54 10.65
CA TYR A 396 -23.87 33.51 9.51
C TYR A 396 -23.10 33.30 8.21
N GLU A 397 -23.46 32.26 7.47
CA GLU A 397 -22.96 31.98 6.12
C GLU A 397 -24.02 32.39 5.10
N LEU A 398 -23.73 33.45 4.34
CA LEU A 398 -24.54 33.89 3.21
C LEU A 398 -23.88 33.44 1.91
N ILE A 399 -24.61 32.67 1.11
CA ILE A 399 -24.16 32.09 -0.16
C ILE A 399 -25.10 32.52 -1.27
N GLU A 400 -24.54 32.99 -2.39
CA GLU A 400 -25.31 33.21 -3.61
C GLU A 400 -25.28 31.94 -4.47
N THR A 401 -26.46 31.38 -4.75
CA THR A 401 -26.62 30.12 -5.47
C THR A 401 -26.61 30.28 -6.99
N GLN A 402 -26.81 31.49 -7.54
CA GLN A 402 -26.73 31.77 -8.98
C GLN A 402 -25.89 33.02 -9.26
N ALA A 403 -24.96 32.94 -10.21
CA ALA A 403 -24.11 34.07 -10.59
C ALA A 403 -24.89 35.03 -11.51
N ASN A 404 -25.33 36.17 -10.98
CA ASN A 404 -25.82 37.28 -11.78
C ASN A 404 -24.70 38.33 -11.94
N GLU A 405 -24.42 38.74 -13.18
CA GLU A 405 -23.32 39.67 -13.52
C GLU A 405 -23.49 41.09 -12.93
N ASN A 406 -24.65 41.42 -12.37
CA ASN A 406 -24.96 42.74 -11.82
C ASN A 406 -24.90 42.77 -10.28
N TRP A 407 -23.71 42.60 -9.70
CA TRP A 407 -23.45 42.85 -8.26
C TRP A 407 -23.42 44.35 -7.90
N CYS A 408 -24.12 45.20 -8.66
CA CYS A 408 -24.13 46.63 -8.43
C CYS A 408 -25.04 46.98 -7.23
N SER A 409 -24.38 47.30 -6.11
CA SER A 409 -24.81 48.22 -5.04
C SER A 409 -26.27 48.15 -4.59
N THR A 410 -26.52 47.38 -3.52
CA THR A 410 -27.73 47.53 -2.69
C THR A 410 -27.39 47.35 -1.22
N ASN A 411 -27.88 48.27 -0.38
CA ASN A 411 -27.81 48.21 1.08
C ASN A 411 -28.62 47.02 1.61
N MET A 412 -27.99 45.85 1.69
CA MET A 412 -28.56 44.69 2.37
C MET A 412 -27.94 44.55 3.75
N GLY A 413 -28.74 44.16 4.74
CA GLY A 413 -28.26 43.85 6.09
C GLY A 413 -29.00 42.65 6.64
N ILE A 414 -28.35 41.93 7.55
CA ILE A 414 -28.96 40.86 8.32
C ILE A 414 -29.50 41.51 9.61
N PHE A 415 -30.78 41.30 9.89
CA PHE A 415 -31.42 41.72 11.13
C PHE A 415 -31.75 40.49 11.97
N LEU A 416 -31.45 40.58 13.26
CA LEU A 416 -31.68 39.53 14.24
C LEU A 416 -32.94 39.86 15.02
N ASP A 417 -33.99 39.07 14.82
CA ASP A 417 -35.19 39.11 15.63
C ASP A 417 -35.05 38.09 16.77
N PHE A 418 -35.07 38.56 18.01
CA PHE A 418 -34.85 37.75 19.21
C PHE A 418 -35.64 38.31 20.40
N ASP A 419 -35.90 37.45 21.38
CA ASP A 419 -36.52 37.82 22.65
C ASP A 419 -35.48 38.52 23.55
N ASP A 420 -35.70 39.80 23.83
CA ASP A 420 -34.82 40.66 24.65
C ASP A 420 -34.85 40.32 26.14
N THR A 421 -35.82 39.54 26.59
CA THR A 421 -35.89 39.04 27.97
C THR A 421 -34.93 37.87 28.21
N VAL A 422 -34.58 37.14 27.14
CA VAL A 422 -33.76 35.92 27.21
C VAL A 422 -32.35 36.15 26.68
N TYR A 423 -32.17 36.96 25.64
CA TYR A 423 -30.88 37.12 24.96
C TYR A 423 -30.42 38.57 24.89
N GLN A 424 -29.13 38.78 25.10
CA GLN A 424 -28.47 40.06 24.87
C GLN A 424 -27.52 39.94 23.65
N VAL A 425 -27.84 40.67 22.57
CA VAL A 425 -27.07 40.62 21.32
C VAL A 425 -26.28 41.92 21.13
N THR A 426 -24.97 41.82 20.92
CA THR A 426 -24.06 42.97 20.81
C THR A 426 -24.31 43.83 19.57
N ALA A 427 -24.69 43.21 18.45
CA ALA A 427 -24.96 43.89 17.18
C ALA A 427 -26.17 43.23 16.47
N PRO A 428 -27.41 43.72 16.71
CA PRO A 428 -28.62 43.13 16.15
C PRO A 428 -28.79 43.38 14.63
N TYR A 429 -28.06 44.36 14.08
CA TYR A 429 -28.02 44.66 12.66
C TYR A 429 -26.60 44.52 12.11
N ILE A 430 -26.43 43.68 11.10
CA ILE A 430 -25.16 43.40 10.45
C ILE A 430 -25.24 43.87 8.98
N PRO A 431 -24.54 44.95 8.59
CA PRO A 431 -24.52 45.40 7.20
C PRO A 431 -23.71 44.42 6.34
N VAL A 432 -24.30 43.97 5.22
CA VAL A 432 -23.63 43.07 4.27
C VAL A 432 -22.79 43.91 3.31
N SER A 433 -21.49 44.01 3.57
CA SER A 433 -20.53 44.71 2.70
C SER A 433 -20.23 43.92 1.42
N HIS A 434 -19.83 44.61 0.34
CA HIS A 434 -19.46 43.99 -0.94
C HIS A 434 -18.38 42.91 -0.79
N PRO A 435 -18.65 41.63 -1.11
CA PRO A 435 -17.61 40.61 -1.20
C PRO A 435 -16.70 40.94 -2.39
N LYS A 436 -15.41 41.17 -2.12
CA LYS A 436 -14.40 41.42 -3.15
C LYS A 436 -13.98 40.15 -3.91
N SER A 437 -14.35 38.96 -3.43
CA SER A 437 -14.11 37.69 -4.12
C SER A 437 -14.82 36.54 -3.40
N SER A 438 -15.40 35.65 -4.20
CA SER A 438 -15.93 34.33 -3.86
C SER A 438 -17.28 34.24 -3.12
N LYS A 439 -18.05 33.23 -3.52
CA LYS A 439 -19.49 32.97 -3.33
C LYS A 439 -19.94 32.74 -1.87
N LEU A 440 -19.11 33.06 -0.87
CA LEU A 440 -19.37 32.81 0.54
C LEU A 440 -18.91 34.01 1.37
N VAL A 441 -19.84 34.60 2.11
CA VAL A 441 -19.53 35.65 3.09
C VAL A 441 -19.89 35.13 4.48
N ARG A 442 -18.93 35.23 5.41
CA ARG A 442 -19.10 34.90 6.82
C ARG A 442 -19.20 36.17 7.64
N PHE A 443 -20.21 36.24 8.49
CA PHE A 443 -20.45 37.31 9.45
C PHE A 443 -20.40 36.76 10.86
#